data_AF-A0A9D6Y7A0-F1
#
_entry.id   AF-A0A9D6Y7A0-F1
#
_cell.length_a   1.000
_cell.length_b   1.000
_cell.length_c   1.000
_cell.angle_alpha   90.00
_cell.angle_beta   90.00
_cell.angle_gamma   90.00
#
_symmetry.space_group_name_H-M   'P 1'
#
loop_
_entity.id
_entity.type
_entity.pdbx_description
1 polymer ?
#
loop_
_entity_poly.entity_id
_entity_poly.type
_entity_poly.pdbx_seq_one_letter_code
_entity_poly.pdbx_strand_id
1 'polypeptide(L)'
;MIGSLLGLVALIAALAVGWRKWQGLRLDATRPGRSESSAITVSDYGEIDAVVRTARCRCGTRLFARGEGSRQALRIVHLECGKCEREYTLYFDVRAVRH
;
A
#
# COMPACT_ATOMS: atom_id res chain seq x y z
N MET A 1 -44.44 1.51 -2.54
CA MET A 1 -43.57 2.67 -2.89
C MET A 1 -42.31 2.75 -2.03
N ILE A 2 -42.34 2.41 -0.73
CA ILE A 2 -41.18 2.49 0.18
C ILE A 2 -40.06 1.47 -0.18
N GLY A 3 -40.41 0.27 -0.64
CA GLY A 3 -39.42 -0.76 -1.03
C GLY A 3 -38.53 -0.36 -2.22
N SER A 4 -39.06 0.40 -3.18
CA SER A 4 -38.30 0.88 -4.33
C SER A 4 -37.25 1.94 -3.95
N LEU A 5 -37.54 2.77 -2.94
CA LEU A 5 -36.59 3.77 -2.43
C LEU A 5 -35.42 3.12 -1.67
N LEU A 6 -35.71 2.10 -0.85
CA LEU A 6 -34.67 1.36 -0.13
C LEU A 6 -33.73 0.61 -1.09
N GLY A 7 -34.27 0.01 -2.14
CA GLY A 7 -33.46 -0.65 -3.17
C GLY A 7 -32.52 0.32 -3.90
N LEU A 8 -33.01 1.52 -4.22
CA LEU A 8 -32.20 2.55 -4.87
C LEU A 8 -31.05 3.05 -3.98
N VAL A 9 -31.33 3.28 -2.68
CA VAL A 9 -30.33 3.73 -1.70
C VAL A 9 -29.23 2.68 -1.51
N ALA A 10 -29.59 1.40 -1.40
CA ALA A 10 -28.62 0.31 -1.28
C ALA A 10 -27.71 0.20 -2.53
N LEU A 11 -28.29 0.38 -3.72
CA LEU A 11 -27.55 0.33 -4.98
C LEU A 11 -26.53 1.48 -5.09
N ILE A 12 -26.95 2.70 -4.75
CA ILE A 12 -26.07 3.88 -4.76
C ILE A 12 -24.93 3.71 -3.74
N ALA A 13 -25.22 3.20 -2.55
CA ALA A 13 -24.20 2.92 -1.54
C ALA A 13 -23.17 1.88 -2.02
N ALA A 14 -23.63 0.79 -2.65
CA ALA A 14 -22.75 -0.25 -3.19
C ALA A 14 -21.85 0.29 -4.32
N LEU A 15 -22.41 1.09 -5.24
CA LEU A 15 -21.64 1.73 -6.32
C LEU A 15 -20.62 2.72 -5.77
N ALA A 16 -20.98 3.55 -4.79
CA ALA A 16 -20.06 4.50 -4.16
C ALA A 16 -18.89 3.81 -3.45
N VAL A 17 -19.15 2.71 -2.73
CA VAL A 17 -18.10 1.91 -2.06
C VAL A 17 -17.21 1.22 -3.09
N GLY A 18 -17.79 0.63 -4.13
CA GLY A 18 -17.05 0.00 -5.24
C GLY A 18 -16.12 0.99 -5.94
N TRP A 19 -16.64 2.18 -6.26
CA TRP A 19 -15.89 3.23 -6.92
C TRP A 19 -14.74 3.78 -6.06
N ARG A 20 -14.99 4.05 -4.76
CA ARG A 20 -13.93 4.47 -3.82
C ARG A 20 -12.84 3.41 -3.68
N LYS A 21 -13.21 2.12 -3.64
CA LYS A 21 -12.26 1.00 -3.55
C LYS A 21 -11.36 0.95 -4.79
N TRP A 22 -11.93 1.15 -5.97
CA TRP A 22 -11.24 1.15 -7.26
C TRP A 22 -10.32 2.35 -7.46
N GLN A 23 -10.79 3.58 -7.18
CA GLN A 23 -9.94 4.77 -7.26
C GLN A 23 -8.72 4.65 -6.33
N GLY A 24 -8.92 4.11 -5.13
CA GLY A 24 -7.80 3.89 -4.21
C GLY A 24 -6.79 2.86 -4.72
N LEU A 25 -7.19 1.87 -5.54
CA LEU A 25 -6.25 0.89 -6.11
C LEU A 25 -5.34 1.53 -7.16
N ARG A 26 -5.90 2.39 -8.01
CA ARG A 26 -5.12 3.12 -9.01
C ARG A 26 -4.15 4.11 -8.38
N LEU A 27 -4.59 4.85 -7.36
CA LEU A 27 -3.74 5.77 -6.61
C LEU A 27 -2.67 5.05 -5.78
N ASP A 28 -2.91 3.81 -5.37
CA ASP A 28 -1.88 3.01 -4.68
C ASP A 28 -0.80 2.52 -5.64
N ALA A 29 -1.13 2.18 -6.88
CA ALA A 29 -0.16 1.69 -7.85
C ALA A 29 0.89 2.74 -8.25
N THR A 30 0.55 4.04 -8.13
CA THR A 30 1.46 5.15 -8.44
C THR A 30 2.28 5.62 -7.24
N ARG A 31 2.10 5.03 -6.05
CA ARG A 31 2.89 5.42 -4.88
C ARG A 31 4.33 4.91 -4.99
N PRO A 32 5.31 5.68 -4.48
CA PRO A 32 6.70 5.22 -4.42
C PRO A 32 6.83 3.86 -3.74
N GLY A 33 7.72 3.04 -4.28
CA GLY A 33 8.07 1.72 -3.79
C GLY A 33 7.04 0.64 -4.06
N ARG A 34 6.03 0.86 -4.92
CA ARG A 34 4.96 -0.14 -5.15
C ARG A 34 5.29 -1.16 -6.24
N SER A 35 6.35 -0.92 -6.98
CA SER A 35 6.91 -1.82 -7.99
C SER A 35 8.43 -1.70 -7.99
N GLU A 36 9.11 -2.66 -8.61
CA GLU A 36 10.56 -2.56 -8.85
C GLU A 36 10.93 -1.30 -9.66
N SER A 37 10.10 -0.89 -10.62
CA SER A 37 10.31 0.31 -11.44
C SER A 37 10.09 1.64 -10.71
N SER A 38 9.42 1.61 -9.56
CA SER A 38 9.16 2.78 -8.72
C SER A 38 9.86 2.66 -7.37
N ALA A 39 10.89 1.81 -7.26
CA ALA A 39 11.60 1.54 -6.02
C ALA A 39 12.09 2.85 -5.37
N ILE A 40 11.99 2.91 -4.05
CA ILE A 40 12.43 4.08 -3.27
C ILE A 40 13.95 4.01 -3.19
N THR A 41 14.64 4.98 -3.79
CA THR A 41 16.09 5.10 -3.64
C THR A 41 16.42 5.50 -2.21
N VAL A 42 17.31 4.75 -1.57
CA VAL A 42 17.78 5.06 -0.22
C VAL A 42 19.28 5.29 -0.19
N SER A 43 19.71 6.21 0.66
CA SER A 43 21.13 6.54 0.86
C SER A 43 21.77 5.79 2.03
N ASP A 44 20.95 5.29 2.95
CA ASP A 44 21.35 4.39 4.05
C ASP A 44 20.24 3.38 4.39
N TYR A 45 20.58 2.32 5.12
CA TYR A 45 19.60 1.28 5.49
C TYR A 45 18.54 1.75 6.50
N GLY A 46 18.83 2.76 7.33
CA GLY A 46 17.89 3.31 8.30
C GLY A 46 16.74 4.09 7.68
N GLU A 47 16.92 4.62 6.46
CA GLU A 47 15.83 5.21 5.68
C GLU A 47 14.72 4.19 5.37
N ILE A 48 15.07 2.91 5.17
CA ILE A 48 14.09 1.84 4.93
C ILE A 48 13.17 1.71 6.14
N ASP A 49 13.74 1.64 7.34
CA ASP A 49 12.96 1.54 8.58
C ASP A 49 12.10 2.79 8.80
N ALA A 50 12.61 3.97 8.46
CA ALA A 50 11.84 5.22 8.57
C ALA A 50 10.61 5.22 7.67
N VAL A 51 10.75 4.78 6.40
CA VAL A 51 9.63 4.63 5.48
C VAL A 51 8.64 3.58 5.99
N VAL A 52 9.11 2.42 6.44
CA VAL A 52 8.25 1.36 6.98
C VAL A 52 7.45 1.84 8.19
N ARG A 53 8.08 2.54 9.15
CA ARG A 53 7.42 3.05 10.37
C ARG A 53 6.32 4.07 10.09
N THR A 54 6.47 4.84 9.00
CA THR A 54 5.53 5.90 8.61
C THR A 54 4.45 5.41 7.63
N ALA A 55 4.63 4.23 7.04
CA ALA A 55 3.69 3.64 6.10
C ALA A 55 2.30 3.39 6.71
N ARG A 56 1.26 3.78 5.97
CA ARG A 56 -0.14 3.64 6.38
C ARG A 56 -0.94 2.83 5.36
N CYS A 57 -1.82 1.99 5.90
CA CYS A 57 -2.87 1.37 5.10
C CYS A 57 -3.90 2.43 4.69
N ARG A 58 -4.62 2.17 3.59
CA ARG A 58 -5.79 2.96 3.20
C ARG A 58 -6.90 2.98 4.26
N CYS A 59 -6.96 2.01 5.17
CA CYS A 59 -7.89 2.05 6.31
C CYS A 59 -7.43 3.01 7.42
N GLY A 60 -6.30 3.71 7.25
CA GLY A 60 -5.72 4.66 8.20
C GLY A 60 -4.81 4.02 9.26
N THR A 61 -4.81 2.69 9.37
CA THR A 61 -4.00 1.96 10.37
C THR A 61 -2.54 1.84 9.91
N ARG A 62 -1.63 1.70 10.87
CA ARG A 62 -0.21 1.44 10.60
C ARG A 62 -0.03 0.07 9.92
N LEU A 63 1.00 -0.02 9.08
CA LEU A 63 1.47 -1.27 8.50
C LEU A 63 2.60 -1.86 9.35
N PHE A 64 2.65 -3.18 9.43
CA PHE A 64 3.67 -3.93 10.18
C PHE A 64 4.48 -4.78 9.22
N ALA A 65 5.80 -4.84 9.43
CA ALA A 65 6.66 -5.72 8.66
C ALA A 65 6.34 -7.19 8.96
N ARG A 66 6.08 -7.95 7.89
CA ARG A 66 5.86 -9.39 7.90
C ARG A 66 7.09 -10.18 7.52
N GLY A 67 7.93 -9.59 6.69
CA GLY A 67 9.15 -10.20 6.21
C GLY A 67 9.91 -9.28 5.27
N GLU A 68 11.18 -9.62 5.07
CA GLU A 68 12.07 -8.90 4.18
C GLU A 68 12.72 -9.88 3.21
N GLY A 69 12.89 -9.41 1.98
CA GLY A 69 13.59 -10.11 0.92
C GLY A 69 14.62 -9.21 0.27
N SER A 70 15.48 -9.81 -0.54
CA SER A 70 16.43 -9.07 -1.37
C SER A 70 16.52 -9.70 -2.74
N ARG A 71 16.57 -8.86 -3.78
CA ARG A 71 16.76 -9.30 -5.15
C ARG A 71 17.67 -8.32 -5.87
N GLN A 72 18.82 -8.78 -6.35
CA GLN A 72 19.84 -7.90 -6.95
C GLN A 72 20.16 -6.72 -6.01
N ALA A 73 19.95 -5.47 -6.47
CA ALA A 73 20.14 -4.25 -5.68
C ALA A 73 18.82 -3.70 -5.09
N LEU A 74 17.78 -4.53 -5.01
CA LEU A 74 16.53 -4.19 -4.35
C LEU A 74 16.45 -4.84 -2.97
N ARG A 75 16.04 -4.05 -1.98
CA ARG A 75 15.49 -4.56 -0.72
C ARG A 75 13.97 -4.54 -0.83
N ILE A 76 13.33 -5.64 -0.45
CA ILE A 76 11.89 -5.82 -0.56
C ILE A 76 11.33 -6.00 0.85
N VAL A 77 10.36 -5.20 1.24
CA VAL A 77 9.70 -5.31 2.54
C VAL A 77 8.24 -5.65 2.33
N HIS A 78 7.82 -6.78 2.91
CA HIS A 78 6.43 -7.20 2.95
C HIS A 78 5.78 -6.65 4.21
N LEU A 79 4.66 -5.96 4.02
CA LEU A 79 3.94 -5.23 5.05
C LEU A 79 2.49 -5.73 5.11
N GLU A 80 1.95 -5.82 6.32
CA GLU A 80 0.56 -6.19 6.55
C GLU A 80 -0.14 -5.13 7.41
N CYS A 81 -1.41 -4.86 7.10
CA CYS A 81 -2.23 -4.00 7.94
C CYS A 81 -2.85 -4.79 9.11
N GLY A 82 -2.52 -4.43 10.34
CA GLY A 82 -3.10 -5.06 11.54
C GLY A 82 -4.59 -4.78 11.82
N LYS A 83 -5.34 -4.24 10.85
CA LYS A 83 -6.80 -4.00 10.97
C LYS A 83 -7.61 -4.63 9.86
N CYS A 84 -7.19 -4.44 8.61
CA CYS A 84 -7.90 -4.97 7.45
C CYS A 84 -7.12 -6.04 6.70
N GLU A 85 -6.02 -6.52 7.30
CA GLU A 85 -5.18 -7.65 6.85
C GLU A 85 -4.66 -7.50 5.40
N ARG A 86 -4.68 -6.28 4.88
CA ARG A 86 -4.21 -6.02 3.52
C ARG A 86 -2.69 -6.06 3.50
N GLU A 87 -2.18 -6.83 2.57
CA GLU A 87 -0.76 -6.93 2.28
C GLU A 87 -0.29 -5.84 1.32
N TYR A 88 0.96 -5.47 1.48
CA TYR A 88 1.64 -4.43 0.75
C TYR A 88 3.09 -4.84 0.57
N THR A 89 3.64 -4.64 -0.63
CA THR A 89 5.08 -4.79 -0.87
C THR A 89 5.66 -3.40 -1.10
N LEU A 90 6.81 -3.14 -0.46
CA LEU A 90 7.64 -1.98 -0.74
C LEU A 90 8.99 -2.42 -1.32
N TYR A 91 9.39 -1.78 -2.42
CA TYR A 91 10.67 -1.97 -3.08
C TYR A 91 11.57 -0.77 -2.81
N PHE A 92 12.81 -1.03 -2.41
CA PHE A 92 13.83 -0.03 -2.12
C PHE A 92 15.06 -0.32 -2.97
N ASP A 93 15.60 0.71 -3.64
CA ASP A 93 16.86 0.62 -4.37
C ASP A 93 18.01 0.99 -3.42
N VAL A 94 18.89 0.01 -3.18
CA VAL A 94 20.03 0.13 -2.27
C VAL A 94 21.37 0.24 -3.03
N ARG A 95 21.35 0.53 -4.33
CA ARG A 95 22.59 0.73 -5.13
C ARG A 95 23.51 1.78 -4.51
N ALA A 96 22.94 2.87 -4.00
CA ALA A 96 23.67 3.96 -3.38
C ALA A 96 24.31 3.60 -2.01
N VAL A 97 23.92 2.47 -1.41
CA VAL A 97 24.42 2.02 -0.11
C VAL A 97 25.53 0.97 -0.26
N ARG A 98 25.59 0.28 -1.40
CA ARG A 98 26.54 -0.82 -1.66
C ARG A 98 27.91 -0.38 -2.19
N HIS A 99 28.24 0.91 -2.06
CA HIS A 99 29.50 1.49 -2.54
C HIS A 99 30.72 1.03 -1.75
#